data_AF-A0A256HKQ5-F1
#
_entry.id   AF-A0A256HKQ5-F1
#
_cell.length_a   1.000
_cell.length_b   1.000
_cell.length_c   1.000
_cell.angle_alpha   90.00
_cell.angle_beta   90.00
_cell.angle_gamma   90.00
#
_symmetry.space_group_name_H-M   'P 1'
#
loop_
_entity.id
_entity.type
_entity.pdbx_description
1 polymer ?
#
loop_
_entity_poly.entity_id
_entity_poly.type
_entity_poly.pdbx_seq_one_letter_code
_entity_poly.pdbx_strand_id
1 'polypeptide(L)'
;MEAVDDVSDRIRSDGDSEGRHAYRTDRAAREGGRFLGEVDDERFREVLARHPEACEAFRMISGAGYRDPAEAMGTYSAAEHAGRVRTDVESIAAVLSDADHTCVVRLDTADPQLATVRNGVERAQIEFDTARVRWVPPDAGEPGG
;
A
#
# COMPACT_ATOMS: atom_id res chain seq x y z
N MET A 1 4.62 -11.90 41.58
CA MET A 1 3.49 -11.13 41.04
C MET A 1 3.97 -10.49 39.75
N GLU A 2 3.45 -11.01 38.64
CA GLU A 2 3.43 -10.37 37.33
C GLU A 2 2.88 -8.93 37.42
N ALA A 3 3.47 -8.02 36.66
CA ALA A 3 2.87 -7.54 35.42
C ALA A 3 3.94 -6.74 34.65
N VAL A 4 4.25 -7.25 33.46
CA VAL A 4 4.94 -6.53 32.39
C VAL A 4 4.01 -5.42 31.90
N ASP A 5 4.48 -4.18 31.88
CA ASP A 5 3.86 -3.14 31.06
C ASP A 5 4.85 -2.81 29.95
N ASP A 6 4.72 -3.63 28.92
CA ASP A 6 5.29 -3.46 27.60
C ASP A 6 4.60 -2.26 26.95
N VAL A 7 5.10 -1.05 27.25
CA VAL A 7 4.83 0.11 26.37
C VAL A 7 5.91 0.08 25.31
N SER A 8 5.70 -0.88 24.40
CA SER A 8 6.24 -0.93 23.07
C SER A 8 6.58 0.47 22.56
N ASP A 9 7.88 0.59 22.29
CA ASP A 9 8.56 1.60 21.52
C ASP A 9 7.70 2.00 20.31
N ARG A 10 6.77 2.93 20.54
CA ARG A 10 6.13 3.70 19.47
C ARG A 10 7.27 4.52 18.92
N ILE A 11 7.95 3.94 17.93
CA ILE A 11 8.82 4.66 17.01
C ILE A 11 7.96 5.79 16.46
N ARG A 12 8.03 6.94 17.12
CA ARG A 12 7.63 8.22 16.58
C ARG A 12 8.44 8.33 15.30
N SER A 13 7.76 8.23 14.17
CA SER A 13 8.27 8.71 12.89
C SER A 13 8.61 10.19 13.07
N ASP A 14 9.85 10.43 13.48
CA ASP A 14 10.50 11.73 13.52
C ASP A 14 10.70 12.22 12.08
N GLY A 15 10.50 13.51 11.87
CA GLY A 15 10.91 14.20 10.64
C GLY A 15 9.76 14.65 9.75
N ASP A 16 9.10 15.74 10.16
CA ASP A 16 8.55 16.73 9.24
C ASP A 16 9.74 17.32 8.47
N SER A 17 10.13 16.65 7.39
CA SER A 17 11.10 17.12 6.41
C SER A 17 10.49 16.83 5.06
N GLU A 18 10.67 17.72 4.10
CA GLU A 18 10.17 17.64 2.71
C GLU A 18 10.75 16.45 1.91
N GLY A 19 11.24 15.40 2.60
CA GLY A 19 11.88 14.22 2.09
C GLY A 19 11.03 12.97 2.33
N ARG A 20 11.08 12.07 1.35
CA ARG A 20 10.55 10.71 1.35
C ARG A 20 10.26 10.10 2.73
N HIS A 21 8.99 9.83 3.01
CA HIS A 21 8.53 9.13 4.19
C HIS A 21 8.51 7.60 3.97
N ALA A 22 9.04 6.85 4.93
CA ALA A 22 9.02 5.40 4.90
C ALA A 22 8.07 4.83 5.96
N TYR A 23 7.24 3.86 5.57
CA TYR A 23 6.26 3.20 6.43
C TYR A 23 6.50 1.69 6.44
N ARG A 24 6.40 1.06 7.61
CA ARG A 24 6.58 -0.40 7.74
C ARG A 24 5.25 -1.12 7.52
N THR A 25 5.31 -2.21 6.76
CA THR A 25 4.22 -3.19 6.64
C THR A 25 4.21 -4.10 7.87
N ASP A 26 3.04 -4.60 8.25
CA ASP A 26 2.85 -5.42 9.46
C ASP A 26 3.35 -6.85 9.27
N ARG A 27 3.21 -7.38 8.05
CA ARG A 27 3.76 -8.68 7.64
C ARG A 27 4.31 -8.58 6.24
N ALA A 28 5.21 -9.50 5.88
CA ALA A 28 5.64 -9.65 4.49
C ALA A 28 5.81 -11.12 4.12
N ALA A 29 5.42 -11.48 2.90
CA ALA A 29 5.47 -12.83 2.37
C ALA A 29 5.81 -12.83 0.87
N ARG A 30 6.24 -13.98 0.36
CA ARG A 30 6.37 -14.20 -1.09
C ARG A 30 5.18 -14.98 -1.62
N GLU A 31 4.48 -14.42 -2.61
CA GLU A 31 3.36 -15.06 -3.29
C GLU A 31 3.53 -14.96 -4.81
N GLY A 32 3.47 -16.08 -5.52
CA GLY A 32 3.57 -16.11 -6.98
C GLY A 32 4.84 -15.45 -7.54
N GLY A 33 5.96 -15.52 -6.81
CA GLY A 33 7.23 -14.89 -7.17
C GLY A 33 7.36 -13.40 -6.80
N ARG A 34 6.33 -12.80 -6.21
CA ARG A 34 6.30 -11.38 -5.79
C ARG A 34 6.50 -11.27 -4.28
N PHE A 35 7.07 -10.15 -3.83
CA PHE A 35 7.23 -9.85 -2.41
C PHE A 35 6.14 -8.86 -1.98
N LEU A 36 5.24 -9.33 -1.13
CA LEU A 36 4.04 -8.61 -0.71
C LEU A 36 4.15 -8.27 0.78
N GLY A 37 3.73 -7.06 1.16
CA GLY A 37 3.59 -6.65 2.54
C GLY A 37 2.13 -6.38 2.89
N GLU A 38 1.65 -6.96 3.98
CA GLU A 38 0.31 -6.69 4.52
C GLU A 38 0.35 -5.45 5.41
N VAL A 39 -0.66 -4.60 5.28
CA VAL A 39 -0.79 -3.36 6.05
C VAL A 39 -2.14 -3.34 6.74
N ASP A 40 -2.13 -2.97 8.02
CA ASP A 40 -3.32 -2.67 8.81
C ASP A 40 -4.13 -1.51 8.20
N ASP A 41 -5.47 -1.61 8.23
CA ASP A 41 -6.36 -0.64 7.60
C ASP A 41 -6.33 0.75 8.25
N GLU A 42 -6.09 0.84 9.56
CA GLU A 42 -5.98 2.10 10.29
C GLU A 42 -4.71 2.83 9.85
N ARG A 43 -3.56 2.13 9.84
CA ARG A 43 -2.30 2.71 9.37
C ARG A 43 -2.38 3.10 7.89
N PHE A 44 -2.98 2.25 7.07
CA PHE A 44 -3.12 2.54 5.65
C PHE A 44 -3.97 3.80 5.42
N ARG A 45 -5.09 3.96 6.13
CA ARG A 45 -5.92 5.18 6.10
C ARG A 45 -5.17 6.42 6.56
N GLU A 46 -4.39 6.32 7.63
CA GLU A 46 -3.57 7.44 8.11
C GLU A 46 -2.60 7.93 7.03
N VAL A 47 -1.92 7.01 6.33
CA VAL A 47 -0.99 7.37 5.25
C VAL A 47 -1.72 8.03 4.07
N LEU A 48 -2.87 7.49 3.66
CA LEU A 48 -3.68 8.08 2.59
C LEU A 48 -4.16 9.50 2.93
N ALA A 49 -4.53 9.74 4.20
CA ALA A 49 -4.98 11.05 4.66
C ALA A 49 -3.82 12.05 4.80
N ARG A 50 -2.62 11.58 5.14
CA ARG A 50 -1.44 12.43 5.33
C ARG A 50 -0.77 12.82 4.01
N HIS A 51 -0.79 11.95 3.01
CA HIS A 51 -0.10 12.14 1.73
C HIS A 51 -1.00 11.91 0.51
N PRO A 52 -2.18 12.57 0.42
CA PRO A 52 -3.10 12.36 -0.70
C PRO A 52 -2.45 12.71 -2.05
N GLU A 53 -1.52 13.66 -2.08
CA GLU A 53 -0.79 14.07 -3.28
C GLU A 53 0.29 13.08 -3.74
N ALA A 54 0.68 12.13 -2.89
CA ALA A 54 1.63 11.06 -3.22
C ALA A 54 0.91 9.77 -3.66
N CYS A 55 -0.42 9.80 -3.77
CA CYS A 55 -1.24 8.63 -4.02
C CYS A 55 -2.08 8.81 -5.30
N GLU A 56 -2.06 7.81 -6.18
CA GLU A 56 -3.04 7.71 -7.27
C GLU A 56 -3.96 6.50 -7.04
N ALA A 57 -5.25 6.79 -6.89
CA ALA A 57 -6.28 5.82 -6.53
C ALA A 57 -7.07 5.35 -7.76
N PHE A 58 -7.35 4.05 -7.79
CA PHE A 58 -8.06 3.40 -8.89
C PHE A 58 -9.01 2.33 -8.36
N ARG A 59 -10.22 2.29 -8.91
CA ARG A 59 -11.16 1.18 -8.72
C ARG A 59 -10.99 0.16 -9.83
N MET A 60 -11.01 -1.12 -9.48
CA MET A 60 -11.02 -2.20 -10.47
C MET A 60 -12.45 -2.44 -10.96
N ILE A 61 -12.65 -2.42 -12.28
CA ILE A 61 -13.92 -2.79 -12.93
C ILE A 61 -13.84 -4.18 -13.60
N SER A 62 -12.65 -4.64 -13.98
CA SER A 62 -12.42 -6.00 -14.49
C SER A 62 -10.94 -6.39 -14.43
N GLY A 63 -10.62 -7.68 -14.48
CA GLY A 63 -9.23 -8.17 -14.58
C GLY A 63 -8.50 -8.38 -13.24
N ALA A 64 -7.22 -8.76 -13.34
CA ALA A 64 -6.40 -9.18 -12.20
C ALA A 64 -5.61 -8.05 -11.51
N GLY A 65 -5.67 -6.81 -11.99
CA GLY A 65 -4.94 -5.65 -11.47
C GLY A 65 -3.94 -5.07 -12.46
N TYR A 66 -3.10 -4.14 -11.98
CA TYR A 66 -1.98 -3.51 -12.69
C TYR A 66 -1.31 -4.43 -13.72
N ARG A 67 -1.30 -3.94 -14.96
CA ARG A 67 -0.50 -4.42 -16.08
C ARG A 67 0.67 -3.46 -16.26
N ASP A 68 1.85 -3.97 -16.57
CA ASP A 68 3.02 -3.11 -16.70
C ASP A 68 2.78 -2.03 -17.78
N PRO A 69 3.05 -0.74 -17.50
CA PRO A 69 2.77 0.33 -18.43
C PRO A 69 3.56 0.22 -19.73
N ALA A 70 4.72 -0.44 -19.73
CA ALA A 70 5.47 -0.73 -20.94
C ALA A 70 4.80 -1.80 -21.83
N GLU A 71 3.86 -2.58 -21.29
CA GLU A 71 3.09 -3.58 -22.02
C GLU A 71 1.81 -3.02 -22.66
N ALA A 72 1.46 -1.75 -22.41
CA ALA A 72 0.30 -1.11 -23.02
C ALA A 72 0.68 -0.49 -24.39
N MET A 73 0.26 -1.13 -25.48
CA MET A 73 0.27 -0.52 -26.82
C MET A 73 -1.17 -0.18 -27.24
N GLY A 74 -1.49 1.11 -27.45
CA GLY A 74 -2.80 1.52 -27.97
C GLY A 74 -3.24 2.93 -27.56
N THR A 75 -4.49 3.26 -27.86
CA THR A 75 -5.15 4.54 -27.53
C THR A 75 -5.60 4.63 -26.07
N TYR A 76 -5.64 3.50 -25.36
CA TYR A 76 -6.04 3.43 -23.96
C TYR A 76 -4.83 3.52 -23.02
N SER A 77 -5.00 4.14 -21.86
CA SER A 77 -3.99 4.16 -20.82
C SER A 77 -3.73 2.76 -20.24
N ALA A 78 -2.56 2.55 -19.63
CA ALA A 78 -2.22 1.28 -18.97
C ALA A 78 -3.24 0.90 -17.88
N ALA A 79 -3.78 1.89 -17.16
CA ALA A 79 -4.84 1.70 -16.19
C ALA A 79 -6.11 1.14 -16.85
N GLU A 80 -6.57 1.74 -17.95
CA GLU A 80 -7.75 1.27 -18.68
C GLU A 80 -7.56 -0.16 -19.24
N HIS A 81 -6.37 -0.47 -19.76
CA HIS A 81 -6.03 -1.83 -20.20
C HIS A 81 -6.03 -2.86 -19.07
N ALA A 82 -5.75 -2.42 -17.84
CA ALA A 82 -5.80 -3.24 -16.64
C ALA A 82 -7.22 -3.32 -16.03
N GLY A 83 -8.23 -2.70 -16.67
CA GLY A 83 -9.58 -2.62 -16.13
C GLY A 83 -9.66 -1.77 -14.88
N ARG A 84 -8.86 -0.70 -14.80
CA ARG A 84 -8.83 0.28 -13.71
C ARG A 84 -9.47 1.58 -14.15
N VAL A 85 -10.29 2.16 -13.29
CA VAL A 85 -10.86 3.50 -13.45
C VAL A 85 -10.32 4.38 -12.32
N ARG A 86 -9.77 5.55 -12.67
CA ARG A 86 -9.26 6.51 -11.67
C ARG A 86 -10.40 6.93 -10.73
N THR A 87 -10.07 7.05 -9.45
CA THR A 87 -11.01 7.47 -8.41
C THR A 87 -10.26 8.29 -7.35
N ASP A 88 -11.00 8.79 -6.36
CA ASP A 88 -10.48 9.64 -5.31
C ASP A 88 -9.93 8.79 -4.16
N VAL A 89 -8.78 9.22 -3.60
CA VAL A 89 -8.14 8.58 -2.44
C VAL A 89 -9.08 8.56 -1.23
N GLU A 90 -9.82 9.65 -1.01
CA GLU A 90 -10.81 9.77 0.07
C GLU A 90 -11.94 8.74 -0.07
N SER A 91 -12.35 8.40 -1.30
CA SER A 91 -13.38 7.38 -1.54
C SER A 91 -12.89 5.99 -1.13
N ILE A 92 -11.61 5.67 -1.36
CA ILE A 92 -11.02 4.41 -0.90
C ILE A 92 -10.88 4.39 0.63
N ALA A 93 -10.43 5.50 1.22
CA ALA A 93 -10.28 5.61 2.68
C ALA A 93 -11.63 5.47 3.42
N ALA A 94 -12.71 5.98 2.84
CA ALA A 94 -14.07 5.80 3.36
C ALA A 94 -14.47 4.31 3.34
N VAL A 95 -14.22 3.61 2.23
CA VAL A 95 -14.50 2.17 2.10
C VAL A 95 -13.81 1.35 3.20
N LEU A 96 -12.53 1.63 3.47
CA LEU A 96 -11.75 0.97 4.53
C LEU A 96 -12.36 1.10 5.93
N SER A 97 -13.25 2.06 6.17
CA SER A 97 -13.86 2.28 7.50
C SER A 97 -15.11 1.43 7.75
N ASP A 98 -15.66 0.77 6.72
CA ASP A 98 -16.99 0.14 6.77
C ASP A 98 -16.96 -1.41 6.79
N ALA A 99 -15.83 -2.05 6.43
CA ALA A 99 -15.78 -3.51 6.29
C ALA A 99 -14.42 -4.14 6.68
N ASP A 100 -14.38 -5.48 6.67
CA ASP A 100 -13.15 -6.27 6.84
C ASP A 100 -12.35 -6.21 5.52
N HIS A 101 -11.22 -5.51 5.55
CA HIS A 101 -10.38 -5.26 4.37
C HIS A 101 -9.02 -5.91 4.51
N THR A 102 -8.45 -6.29 3.37
CA THR A 102 -7.02 -6.62 3.29
C THR A 102 -6.32 -5.58 2.43
N CYS A 103 -5.31 -4.93 2.99
CA CYS A 103 -4.43 -4.02 2.28
C CYS A 103 -3.08 -4.69 2.06
N VAL A 104 -2.71 -4.92 0.79
CA VAL A 104 -1.46 -5.61 0.43
C VAL A 104 -0.65 -4.75 -0.52
N VAL A 105 0.58 -4.43 -0.15
CA VAL A 105 1.54 -3.63 -0.93
C VAL A 105 2.56 -4.53 -1.61
N ARG A 106 2.79 -4.34 -2.91
CA ARG A 106 3.88 -5.00 -3.63
C ARG A 106 5.19 -4.27 -3.36
N LEU A 107 6.15 -4.97 -2.76
CA LEU A 107 7.42 -4.42 -2.28
C LEU A 107 8.59 -4.69 -3.25
N ASP A 108 8.47 -5.65 -4.17
CA ASP A 108 9.50 -6.02 -5.16
C ASP A 108 9.54 -5.13 -6.42
N THR A 109 8.98 -3.91 -6.37
CA THR A 109 8.89 -3.05 -7.55
C THR A 109 10.06 -2.09 -7.68
N ALA A 110 10.48 -1.83 -8.93
CA ALA A 110 11.46 -0.80 -9.25
C ALA A 110 10.85 0.62 -9.26
N ASP A 111 9.54 0.74 -9.51
CA ASP A 111 8.75 1.97 -9.63
C ASP A 111 7.27 1.69 -9.28
N PRO A 112 6.39 2.71 -9.12
CA PRO A 112 5.64 3.01 -7.90
C PRO A 112 5.09 1.78 -7.18
N GLN A 113 5.19 1.80 -5.85
CA GLN A 113 4.68 0.72 -5.03
C GLN A 113 3.16 0.67 -5.13
N LEU A 114 2.65 -0.53 -5.37
CA LEU A 114 1.25 -0.76 -5.65
C LEU A 114 0.61 -1.45 -4.47
N ALA A 115 -0.32 -0.77 -3.81
CA ALA A 115 -1.23 -1.40 -2.87
C ALA A 115 -2.49 -1.90 -3.56
N THR A 116 -2.99 -3.03 -3.08
CA THR A 116 -4.28 -3.58 -3.43
C THR A 116 -5.11 -3.66 -2.16
N VAL A 117 -6.28 -3.00 -2.18
CA VAL A 117 -7.29 -3.08 -1.13
C VAL A 117 -8.40 -4.02 -1.61
N ARG A 118 -8.83 -4.96 -0.76
CA ARG A 118 -9.89 -5.94 -1.05
C ARG A 118 -10.87 -6.02 0.11
N ASN A 119 -12.16 -6.10 -0.17
CA ASN A 119 -13.23 -6.34 0.81
C ASN A 119 -14.13 -7.53 0.44
N GLY A 120 -13.57 -8.52 -0.25
CA GLY A 120 -14.28 -9.70 -0.76
C GLY A 120 -15.12 -9.47 -2.02
N VAL A 121 -15.61 -8.25 -2.26
CA VAL A 121 -16.45 -7.91 -3.42
C VAL A 121 -15.79 -6.88 -4.32
N GLU A 122 -15.29 -5.81 -3.72
CA GLU A 122 -14.61 -4.71 -4.38
C GLU A 122 -13.10 -4.84 -4.26
N ARG A 123 -12.43 -4.29 -5.26
CA ARG A 123 -10.98 -4.19 -5.30
C ARG A 123 -10.58 -2.81 -5.75
N ALA A 124 -9.73 -2.18 -4.96
CA ALA A 124 -9.09 -0.91 -5.31
C ALA A 124 -7.58 -1.10 -5.39
N GLN A 125 -6.93 -0.22 -6.15
CA GLN A 125 -5.50 -0.13 -6.26
C GLN A 125 -5.04 1.29 -6.00
N ILE A 126 -3.93 1.41 -5.28
CA ILE A 126 -3.33 2.68 -4.92
C ILE A 126 -1.87 2.59 -5.31
N GLU A 127 -1.45 3.50 -6.19
CA GLU A 127 -0.05 3.69 -6.54
C GLU A 127 0.54 4.76 -5.63
N PHE A 128 1.65 4.43 -4.98
CA PHE A 128 2.41 5.33 -4.14
C PHE A 128 3.63 5.85 -4.90
N ASP A 129 3.76 7.17 -5.00
CA ASP A 129 4.99 7.79 -5.45
C ASP A 129 6.10 7.48 -4.46
N THR A 130 6.99 6.56 -4.84
CA THR A 130 8.07 6.08 -3.97
C THR A 130 9.12 7.14 -3.66
N ALA A 131 9.14 8.26 -4.38
CA ALA A 131 9.95 9.41 -4.04
C ALA A 131 9.42 10.15 -2.80
N ARG A 132 8.14 10.01 -2.47
CA ARG A 132 7.46 10.67 -1.35
C ARG A 132 7.02 9.70 -0.26
N VAL A 133 6.45 8.56 -0.62
CA VAL A 133 5.93 7.55 0.31
C VAL A 133 6.41 6.17 -0.10
N ARG A 134 7.10 5.47 0.80
CA ARG A 134 7.59 4.12 0.54
C ARG A 134 7.23 3.16 1.67
N TRP A 135 6.57 2.07 1.32
CA TRP A 135 6.35 0.92 2.19
C TRP A 135 7.59 0.00 2.19
N VAL A 136 7.96 -0.49 3.35
CA VAL A 136 9.09 -1.42 3.53
C VAL A 136 8.65 -2.62 4.35
N PRO A 137 9.24 -3.81 4.14
CA PRO A 137 8.93 -4.98 4.97
C PRO A 137 9.17 -4.69 6.46
N PRO A 138 8.58 -5.45 7.39
CA PRO A 138 8.97 -5.37 8.80
C PRO A 138 10.47 -5.66 8.90
N ASP A 139 11.14 -5.03 9.86
CA ASP A 139 12.55 -5.34 10.15
C ASP A 139 12.65 -6.85 10.33
N ALA A 140 13.37 -7.53 9.43
CA ALA A 140 13.80 -8.88 9.69
C ALA A 140 14.75 -8.70 10.87
N GLY A 141 14.25 -8.93 12.09
CA GLY A 141 15.11 -8.98 13.27
C GLY A 141 16.36 -9.72 12.87
N GLU A 142 17.51 -9.06 13.03
CA GLU A 142 18.78 -9.51 12.46
C GLU A 142 18.89 -11.02 12.65
N PRO A 143 19.17 -11.83 11.60
CA PRO A 143 19.56 -13.20 11.87
C PRO A 143 20.81 -13.11 12.74
N GLY A 144 20.64 -13.44 14.02
CA GLY A 144 21.67 -13.27 15.04
C GLY A 144 23.03 -13.77 14.53
N GLY A 145 24.01 -12.88 14.59
CA GLY A 145 25.44 -13.18 14.46
C GLY A 145 26.09 -13.15 15.82
#